data_AF-A0A970M096-F1
#
_entry.id   AF-A0A970M096-F1
#
_cell.length_a   1.000
_cell.length_b   1.000
_cell.length_c   1.000
_cell.angle_alpha   90.00
_cell.angle_beta   90.00
_cell.angle_gamma   90.00
#
_symmetry.space_group_name_H-M   'P 1'
#
loop_
_entity.id
_entity.type
_entity.pdbx_description
1 polymer ?
#
loop_
_entity_poly.entity_id
_entity_poly.type
_entity_poly.pdbx_seq_one_letter_code
_entity_poly.pdbx_strand_id
1 'polypeptide(L)' 'LNKILGMMESLKGINTDDVEPLKSPFDHPQPLREDVVTEQNHREQYQAVAPAVQDGLYLVPRVIE' A
#
# COMPACT_ATOMS: atom_id res chain seq x y z
N LEU A 1 20.39 -11.19 3.06
CA LEU A 1 19.59 -11.41 1.83
C LEU A 1 19.78 -12.83 1.27
N ASN A 2 21.00 -13.25 0.92
CA ASN A 2 21.27 -14.57 0.32
C ASN A 2 20.70 -15.77 1.09
N LYS A 3 20.71 -15.73 2.42
CA LYS A 3 20.12 -16.79 3.26
C LYS A 3 18.59 -16.93 3.11
N ILE A 4 17.88 -15.81 2.93
CA ILE A 4 16.42 -15.80 2.76
C ILE A 4 16.04 -16.33 1.37
N LEU A 5 16.76 -15.87 0.34
CA LEU A 5 16.58 -16.37 -1.02
C LEU A 5 16.86 -17.88 -1.09
N GLY A 6 17.92 -18.36 -0.45
CA GLY A 6 18.22 -19.79 -0.38
C GLY A 6 17.15 -20.63 0.31
N MET A 7 16.42 -20.08 1.28
CA MET A 7 15.28 -20.77 1.93
C MET A 7 14.08 -20.90 0.98
N MET A 8 13.80 -19.86 0.18
CA MET A 8 12.69 -19.86 -0.78
C MET A 8 12.88 -20.89 -1.91
N GLU A 9 14.13 -21.22 -2.27
CA GLU A 9 14.42 -22.26 -3.27
C GLU A 9 13.84 -23.63 -2.91
N SER A 10 13.66 -23.92 -1.62
CA SER A 10 13.04 -25.19 -1.18
C SER A 10 11.61 -25.37 -1.68
N LEU A 11 10.88 -24.29 -1.94
CA LEU A 11 9.51 -24.32 -2.44
C LEU A 11 9.41 -24.65 -3.94
N LYS A 12 10.48 -24.44 -4.73
CA LYS A 12 10.49 -24.76 -6.17
C LYS A 12 10.40 -26.25 -6.48
N GLY A 13 10.67 -27.11 -5.49
CA GLY A 13 10.55 -28.56 -5.64
C GLY A 13 9.11 -29.07 -5.61
N ILE A 14 8.13 -28.22 -5.33
CA ILE A 14 6.71 -28.58 -5.24
C ILE A 14 6.07 -28.31 -6.60
N ASN A 15 5.41 -29.32 -7.16
CA ASN A 15 4.62 -29.13 -8.38
C ASN A 15 3.35 -28.33 -8.07
N THR A 16 3.17 -27.20 -8.74
CA THR A 16 1.97 -26.34 -8.66
C THR A 16 1.30 -26.17 -10.02
N ASP A 17 1.60 -27.04 -10.98
CA ASP A 17 0.89 -27.10 -12.26
C ASP A 17 -0.61 -27.29 -11.98
N ASP A 18 -1.44 -26.51 -12.68
CA ASP A 18 -2.90 -26.50 -12.55
C ASP A 18 -3.44 -26.14 -11.14
N VAL A 19 -2.60 -25.57 -10.26
CA VAL A 19 -3.03 -25.05 -8.95
C VAL A 19 -3.28 -23.55 -9.05
N GLU A 20 -4.55 -23.15 -8.96
CA GLU A 20 -4.93 -21.74 -8.89
C GLU A 20 -4.38 -21.06 -7.62
N PRO A 21 -3.69 -19.92 -7.74
CA PRO A 21 -3.18 -19.19 -6.59
C PRO A 21 -4.29 -18.70 -5.65
N LEU A 22 -4.12 -18.91 -4.34
CA LEU A 22 -5.05 -18.40 -3.34
C LEU A 22 -4.82 -16.91 -3.09
N LYS A 23 -5.69 -16.05 -3.66
CA LYS A 23 -5.67 -14.58 -3.49
C LYS A 23 -6.18 -14.09 -2.13
N SER A 24 -7.20 -14.75 -1.60
CA SER A 24 -7.90 -14.42 -0.35
C SER A 24 -8.53 -15.72 0.16
N PRO A 25 -8.51 -16.00 1.48
CA PRO A 25 -9.13 -17.19 2.05
C PRO A 25 -10.66 -17.20 1.93
N PHE A 26 -11.27 -16.03 1.71
CA PHE A 26 -12.70 -15.88 1.52
C PHE A 26 -12.99 -15.32 0.13
N ASP A 27 -14.03 -15.85 -0.51
CA ASP A 27 -14.52 -15.36 -1.78
C ASP A 27 -15.53 -14.23 -1.54
N HIS A 28 -15.02 -13.00 -1.47
CA HIS A 28 -15.84 -11.81 -1.36
C HIS A 28 -16.01 -11.18 -2.75
N PRO A 29 -17.23 -10.78 -3.13
CA PRO A 29 -17.42 -9.92 -4.28
C PRO A 29 -16.71 -8.58 -4.03
N GLN A 30 -16.38 -7.88 -5.12
CA GLN A 30 -15.78 -6.54 -5.02
C GLN A 30 -16.75 -5.60 -4.29
N PRO A 31 -16.37 -5.01 -3.14
CA PRO A 31 -17.21 -4.05 -2.47
C PRO A 31 -17.31 -2.80 -3.34
N LEU A 32 -18.54 -2.37 -3.61
CA LEU A 32 -18.78 -1.08 -4.26
C LEU A 32 -18.87 0.00 -3.18
N ARG A 33 -18.45 1.22 -3.54
CA ARG A 33 -18.58 2.41 -2.71
C ARG A 33 -19.70 3.26 -3.30
N GLU A 34 -20.64 3.68 -2.44
CA GLU A 34 -21.69 4.65 -2.82
C GLU A 34 -21.07 5.95 -3.36
N ASP A 35 -21.72 6.55 -4.36
CA ASP A 35 -21.29 7.81 -4.96
C ASP A 35 -21.77 9.01 -4.12
N VAL A 36 -21.23 9.11 -2.90
CA VAL A 36 -21.58 10.14 -1.93
C VAL A 36 -20.31 10.77 -1.39
N VAL A 37 -20.31 12.10 -1.26
CA VAL A 37 -19.21 12.85 -0.62
C VAL A 37 -19.21 12.58 0.88
N THR A 38 -18.12 11.99 1.39
CA THR A 38 -17.92 11.74 2.83
C THR A 38 -16.88 12.65 3.47
N GLU A 39 -16.09 13.34 2.66
CA GLU A 39 -14.89 14.06 3.10
C GLU A 39 -15.22 15.40 3.77
N GLN A 40 -14.48 15.71 4.84
CA GLN A 40 -14.49 17.02 5.50
C GLN A 40 -13.08 17.62 5.50
N ASN A 41 -12.95 18.90 5.83
CA ASN A 41 -11.63 19.51 5.88
C ASN A 41 -10.88 19.06 7.14
N HIS A 42 -9.84 18.24 6.96
CA HIS A 42 -8.97 17.73 8.02
C HIS A 42 -7.55 18.34 8.01
N ARG A 43 -7.37 19.48 7.34
CA ARG A 43 -6.04 20.09 7.12
C ARG A 43 -5.18 20.21 8.38
N GLU A 44 -5.75 20.74 9.46
CA GLU A 44 -5.03 20.95 10.72
C GLU A 44 -4.54 19.63 11.32
N GLN A 45 -5.39 18.58 11.28
CA GLN A 45 -5.07 17.27 11.82
C GLN A 45 -3.94 16.60 11.03
N TYR A 46 -3.98 16.69 9.70
CA TYR A 46 -2.97 16.07 8.85
C TYR A 46 -1.63 16.80 8.88
N GLN A 47 -1.67 18.14 9.04
CA GLN A 47 -0.46 18.96 9.11
C GLN A 47 0.20 18.93 10.49
N ALA A 48 -0.48 18.44 11.53
CA ALA A 48 0.05 18.38 12.90
C ALA A 48 1.34 17.53 13.03
N VAL A 49 1.50 16.49 12.20
CA VAL A 49 2.68 15.61 12.23
C VAL A 49 3.70 15.92 11.13
N ALA A 50 3.42 16.93 10.31
CA ALA A 50 4.23 17.24 9.14
C ALA A 50 5.55 17.93 9.53
N PRO A 51 6.70 17.52 8.96
CA PRO A 51 7.98 18.15 9.28
C PRO A 51 8.05 19.63 8.92
N ALA A 52 7.38 20.04 7.84
CA ALA A 52 7.34 21.43 7.39
C ALA A 52 6.06 21.70 6.59
N VAL A 53 5.36 22.77 6.98
CA VAL A 53 4.15 23.24 6.30
C VAL A 53 4.18 24.76 6.15
N GLN A 54 3.61 25.26 5.06
CA GLN A 54 3.46 26.69 4.83
C GLN A 54 2.20 26.94 4.00
N ASP A 55 1.37 27.91 4.39
CA ASP A 55 0.14 28.31 3.68
C ASP A 55 -0.82 27.13 3.38
N GLY A 56 -0.80 26.11 4.25
CA GLY A 56 -1.58 24.88 4.07
C GLY A 56 -0.99 23.89 3.06
N LEU A 57 0.27 24.03 2.67
CA LEU A 57 1.02 23.14 1.78
C LEU A 57 2.11 22.39 2.54
N TYR A 58 2.43 21.17 2.11
CA TYR A 58 3.59 20.41 2.62
C TYR A 58 4.85 20.84 1.87
N LEU A 59 5.89 21.22 2.61
CA LEU A 59 7.16 21.65 2.01
C LEU A 59 8.04 20.43 1.72
N VAL A 60 8.56 20.37 0.50
CA VAL A 60 9.54 19.36 0.07
C VAL A 60 10.75 20.04 -0.55
N PRO A 61 11.98 19.52 -0.38
CA PRO A 61 13.15 20.05 -1.05
C PRO A 61 12.99 20.00 -2.57
N ARG A 62 13.11 21.15 -3.23
CA ARG A 62 13.25 21.18 -4.69
C ARG A 62 14.68 20.84 -5.04
N VAL A 63 14.89 19.73 -5.73
CA VAL A 63 16.20 19.42 -6.33
C VAL A 63 16.42 20.40 -7.49
N ILE A 64 17.50 21.14 -7.43
CA ILE A 64 18.01 22.00 -8.51
C ILE A 64 19.44 21.54 -8.77
N GLU A 65 19.76 21.25 -10.04
CA GLU A 65 21.12 20.95 -10.52
C GLU A 65 21.94 22.23 -10.74
#